data_AF-A0A349TCN4-F1
#
_entry.id   AF-A0A349TCN4-F1
#
_cell.length_a   1.000
_cell.length_b   1.000
_cell.length_c   1.000
_cell.angle_alpha   90.00
_cell.angle_beta   90.00
_cell.angle_gamma   90.00
#
_symmetry.space_group_name_H-M   'P 1'
#
loop_
_entity.id
_entity.type
_entity.pdbx_description
1 polymer ?
#
loop_
_entity_poly.entity_id
_entity_poly.type
_entity_poly.pdbx_seq_one_letter_code
_entity_poly.pdbx_strand_id
1 'polypeptide(L)'
;MTSEHPPHRRLNRLTGEWVLVSPQRMKRPWQGERKPAAEVERPSHDPACYLCPGNERIGSITNPAYTGTYVFRTEFPAPLALA
;
A
#
# COMPACT_ATOMS: atom_id res chain seq x y z
N MET A 1 -13.67 33.38 18.33
CA MET A 1 -13.66 33.01 16.89
C MET A 1 -14.12 31.57 16.76
N THR A 2 -15.40 31.37 16.50
CA THR A 2 -15.99 30.05 16.21
C THR A 2 -15.55 29.62 14.80
N SER A 3 -14.87 28.48 14.70
CA SER A 3 -14.48 27.89 13.41
C SER A 3 -15.72 27.55 12.59
N GLU A 4 -15.75 27.89 11.29
CA GLU A 4 -16.83 27.52 10.35
C GLU A 4 -17.05 26.00 10.26
N HIS A 5 -16.07 25.19 10.69
CA HIS A 5 -16.16 23.74 10.72
C HIS A 5 -15.63 23.21 12.07
N PRO A 6 -16.51 22.90 13.04
CA PRO A 6 -16.12 22.30 14.31
C PRO A 6 -15.76 20.81 14.17
N PRO A 7 -15.01 20.24 15.13
CA PRO A 7 -14.81 18.79 15.21
C PRO A 7 -16.15 18.04 15.26
N HIS A 8 -16.25 16.93 14.52
CA HIS A 8 -17.47 16.13 14.44
C HIS A 8 -17.13 14.68 14.12
N ARG A 9 -18.11 13.76 14.22
CA ARG A 9 -17.96 12.36 13.82
C ARG A 9 -18.79 12.06 12.58
N ARG A 10 -18.30 11.19 11.71
CA ARG A 10 -19.03 10.65 10.55
C ARG A 10 -19.08 9.13 10.64
N LEU A 11 -20.26 8.55 10.42
CA LEU A 11 -20.44 7.10 10.40
C LEU A 11 -20.02 6.55 9.03
N ASN A 12 -19.07 5.63 9.01
CA ASN A 12 -18.82 4.79 7.86
C ASN A 12 -19.91 3.72 7.76
N ARG A 13 -20.75 3.79 6.73
CA ARG A 13 -21.89 2.86 6.55
C ARG A 13 -21.46 1.45 6.12
N LEU A 14 -20.24 1.28 5.61
CA LEU A 14 -19.72 -0.03 5.22
C LEU A 14 -19.18 -0.81 6.43
N THR A 15 -18.49 -0.12 7.35
CA THR A 15 -17.87 -0.77 8.53
C THR A 15 -18.71 -0.60 9.81
N GLY A 16 -19.67 0.33 9.83
CA GLY A 16 -20.43 0.68 11.04
C GLY A 16 -19.64 1.53 12.04
N GLU A 17 -18.41 1.92 11.70
CA GLU A 17 -17.53 2.66 12.60
C GLU A 17 -17.67 4.16 12.45
N TRP A 18 -17.40 4.88 13.54
CA TRP A 18 -17.40 6.33 13.53
C TRP A 18 -15.98 6.89 13.39
N VAL A 19 -15.80 7.79 12.43
CA VAL A 19 -14.54 8.50 12.19
C VAL A 19 -14.61 9.89 12.80
N LEU A 20 -13.62 10.25 13.64
CA LEU A 20 -13.46 11.60 14.16
C LEU A 20 -12.83 12.51 13.10
N VAL A 21 -13.49 13.63 12.81
CA VAL A 21 -13.05 14.65 11.86
C VAL A 21 -12.63 15.89 12.64
N SER A 22 -11.35 16.26 12.52
CA SER A 22 -10.76 17.46 13.12
C SER A 22 -10.22 18.39 12.01
N PRO A 23 -11.07 19.27 11.42
CA PRO A 23 -10.76 19.97 10.16
C PRO A 23 -9.48 20.81 10.18
N GLN A 24 -9.11 21.32 11.35
CA GLN A 24 -7.95 22.22 11.51
C GLN A 24 -6.65 21.48 11.83
N ARG A 25 -6.65 20.13 11.86
CA ARG A 25 -5.50 19.33 12.34
C ARG A 25 -4.22 19.59 11.56
N MET A 26 -4.32 19.90 10.26
CA MET A 26 -3.19 20.21 9.39
C MET A 26 -2.48 21.54 9.73
N LYS A 27 -3.10 22.43 10.51
CA LYS A 27 -2.46 23.69 10.95
C LYS A 27 -1.39 23.47 12.03
N ARG A 28 -1.32 22.27 12.63
CA ARG A 28 -0.30 21.97 13.63
C ARG A 28 1.06 21.83 12.94
N PRO A 29 2.09 22.57 13.38
CA PRO A 29 3.43 22.42 12.82
C PRO A 29 3.92 20.97 12.93
N TRP A 30 4.38 20.40 11.82
CA TRP A 30 4.98 19.08 11.80
C TRP A 30 6.47 19.15 12.08
N GLN A 31 6.89 18.57 13.21
CA GLN A 31 8.29 18.44 13.64
C GLN A 31 8.74 16.97 13.74
N GLY A 32 7.92 16.04 13.24
CA GLY A 32 8.24 14.62 13.22
C GLY A 32 9.03 14.22 11.97
N GLU A 33 9.09 12.91 11.74
CA GLU A 33 9.79 12.30 10.61
C GLU A 33 9.28 12.83 9.26
N ARG A 34 10.19 13.05 8.32
CA ARG A 34 9.87 13.32 6.91
C ARG A 34 10.45 12.18 6.08
N LYS A 35 9.61 11.49 5.31
CA LYS A 35 10.08 10.49 4.36
C LYS A 35 10.50 11.18 3.06
N PRO A 36 11.62 10.77 2.44
CA PRO A 36 11.96 11.24 1.11
C PRO A 36 10.85 10.83 0.13
N ALA A 37 10.68 11.61 -0.94
CA ALA A 37 9.90 11.14 -2.07
C ALA A 37 10.52 9.84 -2.60
N ALA A 38 9.69 8.89 -3.03
CA ALA A 38 10.21 7.70 -3.68
C ALA A 38 11.00 8.10 -4.93
N GLU A 39 12.21 7.59 -5.09
CA GLU A 39 13.02 7.77 -6.29
C GLU A 39 12.43 6.88 -7.40
N VAL A 40 12.08 7.48 -8.54
CA VAL A 40 11.16 6.87 -9.54
C VAL A 40 11.88 6.34 -10.78
N GLU A 41 13.22 6.33 -10.81
CA GLU A 41 13.91 5.70 -11.93
C GLU A 41 14.24 4.24 -11.59
N ARG A 42 13.44 3.33 -12.13
CA ARG A 42 13.65 1.88 -12.04
C ARG A 42 13.81 1.32 -13.45
N PRO A 43 14.65 0.30 -13.65
CA PRO A 43 14.76 -0.35 -14.95
C PRO A 43 13.44 -1.03 -15.32
N SER A 44 13.18 -1.16 -16.62
CA SER A 44 12.03 -1.90 -17.14
C SER A 44 12.11 -3.40 -16.83
N HIS A 45 13.32 -3.92 -16.64
CA HIS A 45 13.59 -5.29 -16.21
C HIS A 45 14.82 -5.30 -15.30
N ASP A 46 14.71 -6.01 -14.18
CA ASP A 46 15.82 -6.26 -13.26
C ASP A 46 16.06 -7.79 -13.21
N PRO A 47 17.26 -8.28 -13.55
CA PRO A 47 17.55 -9.72 -13.56
C PRO A 47 17.48 -10.37 -12.17
N ALA A 48 17.57 -9.60 -11.08
CA ALA A 48 17.42 -10.10 -9.71
C ALA A 48 15.97 -10.01 -9.19
N CYS A 49 15.04 -9.46 -9.96
CA CYS A 49 13.65 -9.30 -9.53
C CYS A 49 12.87 -10.62 -9.64
N TYR A 50 12.40 -11.14 -8.52
CA TYR A 50 11.56 -12.34 -8.45
C TYR A 50 10.20 -12.22 -9.14
N LEU A 51 9.76 -10.99 -9.45
CA LEU A 51 8.49 -10.75 -10.13
C LEU A 51 8.64 -10.54 -11.62
N CYS A 52 9.86 -10.32 -12.14
CA CYS A 52 10.04 -10.01 -13.57
C CYS A 52 9.83 -11.25 -14.47
N PRO A 53 9.40 -11.04 -15.73
CA PRO A 53 9.26 -12.12 -16.71
C PRO A 53 10.59 -12.83 -16.95
N GLY A 54 10.56 -14.16 -17.10
CA GLY A 54 11.74 -14.98 -17.38
C GLY A 54 12.71 -15.19 -16.20
N ASN A 55 12.53 -14.49 -15.08
CA ASN A 55 13.38 -14.64 -13.90
C ASN A 55 12.91 -15.81 -13.02
N GLU A 56 13.84 -16.39 -12.27
CA GLU A 56 13.55 -17.35 -11.22
C GLU A 56 12.95 -16.66 -10.00
N ARG A 57 11.90 -17.24 -9.41
CA ARG A 57 11.29 -16.78 -8.17
C ARG A 57 11.98 -17.36 -6.95
N ILE A 58 11.68 -16.81 -5.77
CA ILE A 58 12.01 -17.45 -4.49
C ILE A 58 11.33 -18.83 -4.48
N GLY A 59 12.08 -19.93 -4.49
CA GLY A 59 11.53 -21.29 -4.61
C GLY A 59 11.78 -21.99 -5.94
N SER A 60 12.67 -21.44 -6.78
CA SER A 60 13.19 -22.08 -7.99
C SER A 60 12.17 -22.41 -9.07
N ILE A 61 11.11 -21.61 -9.13
CA ILE A 61 10.14 -21.61 -10.22
C ILE A 61 10.47 -20.43 -11.13
N THR A 62 10.70 -20.67 -12.42
CA THR A 62 10.91 -19.60 -13.40
C THR A 62 9.58 -18.99 -13.84
N ASN A 63 9.50 -17.67 -13.81
CA ASN A 63 8.37 -16.95 -14.39
C ASN A 63 8.32 -17.15 -15.91
N PRO A 64 7.14 -17.35 -16.51
CA PRO A 64 7.01 -17.31 -17.96
C PRO A 64 7.43 -15.93 -18.50
N ALA A 65 7.78 -15.87 -19.78
CA ALA A 65 8.06 -14.62 -20.49
C ALA A 65 6.74 -13.89 -20.82
N TYR A 66 6.02 -13.46 -19.79
CA TYR A 66 4.75 -12.76 -19.92
C TYR A 66 4.95 -11.32 -20.41
N THR A 67 4.02 -10.82 -21.22
CA THR A 67 4.02 -9.43 -21.75
C THR A 67 2.92 -8.55 -21.13
N GLY A 68 2.04 -9.14 -20.32
CA GLY A 68 0.92 -8.47 -19.64
C GLY A 68 0.83 -8.85 -18.16
N THR A 69 -0.37 -8.95 -17.61
CA THR A 69 -0.53 -9.38 -16.22
C THR A 69 -0.29 -10.89 -16.07
N TYR A 70 0.47 -11.27 -15.05
CA TYR A 70 0.70 -12.66 -14.67
C TYR A 70 0.25 -12.92 -13.24
N VAL A 71 -0.50 -14.01 -13.04
CA VAL A 71 -1.03 -14.44 -11.75
C VAL A 71 -0.38 -15.76 -11.37
N PHE A 72 0.15 -15.83 -10.15
CA PHE A 72 0.80 -17.03 -9.62
C PHE A 72 0.41 -17.25 -8.16
N ARG A 73 0.58 -18.49 -7.67
CA ARG A 73 0.42 -18.80 -6.25
C ARG A 73 1.63 -18.30 -5.47
N THR A 74 1.40 -17.48 -4.45
CA THR A 74 2.45 -17.02 -3.53
C THR A 74 3.17 -18.20 -2.87
N GLU A 75 4.48 -18.10 -2.74
CA GLU A 75 5.34 -19.07 -2.08
C GLU A 75 5.25 -18.98 -0.56
N PHE A 76 4.86 -17.81 -0.05
CA PHE A 76 4.61 -17.56 1.37
C PHE A 76 3.14 -17.19 1.58
N PRO A 77 2.22 -18.17 1.45
CA PRO A 77 0.81 -17.91 1.70
C PRO A 77 0.62 -17.51 3.16
N ALA A 78 -0.17 -16.46 3.39
CA ALA A 78 -0.69 -16.21 4.73
C ALA A 78 -1.44 -17.46 5.20
N PRO A 79 -1.26 -17.91 6.45
CA PRO A 79 -2.04 -19.02 6.98
C PRO A 79 -3.52 -18.67 6.87
N LEU A 80 -4.37 -19.65 6.51
CA LEU A 80 -5.81 -19.47 6.62
C LEU A 80 -6.13 -19.18 8.09
N ALA A 81 -6.61 -17.97 8.36
CA ALA A 81 -7.34 -17.72 9.59
C ALA A 81 -8.61 -18.57 9.49
N LEU A 82 -8.60 -19.74 10.14
CA LEU A 82 -9.83 -20.47 10.41
C LEU A 82 -10.66 -19.55 11.32
N ALA A 83 -11.78 -19.07 10.80
CA ALA A 83 -12.81 -18.38 11.58
C ALA A 83 -13.55 -19.40 12.46
#